data_AF-A0A0Q6VGZ0-F1
#
_entry.id   AF-A0A0Q6VGZ0-F1
#
_cell.length_a   1.000
_cell.length_b   1.000
_cell.length_c   1.000
_cell.angle_alpha   90.00
_cell.angle_beta   90.00
_cell.angle_gamma   90.00
#
_symmetry.space_group_name_H-M   'P 1'
#
loop_
_entity.id
_entity.type
_entity.pdbx_description
1 polymer ?
#
loop_
_entity_poly.entity_id
_entity_poly.type
_entity_poly.pdbx_seq_one_letter_code
_entity_poly.pdbx_strand_id
1 'polypeptide(L)'
;MAELSMNQIIHAAVRRDVARTEQALRRLGDGDVARARQVQAAWQNLVRELTHHHEAEDEILWPFLLERGVDADLLHEMESEHVAMKEALGSASAAIDEVAATPTMAGARSAADVVARSSEVINRHLDHEERDVEAPMGDLESDPEFKALGKKLRPASIVDAANALAWMQDGAGERERSALRATIPGPVVSILTLLLARRYRREVAPAWR
;
A
#
# COMPACT_ATOMS: atom_id res chain seq x y z
N MET A 1 -2.75 -19.08 -14.84
CA MET A 1 -3.18 -17.81 -14.25
C MET A 1 -2.13 -16.79 -14.61
N ALA A 2 -2.50 -15.61 -15.11
CA ALA A 2 -1.53 -14.53 -15.29
C ALA A 2 -0.82 -14.28 -13.95
N GLU A 3 0.50 -14.11 -13.99
CA GLU A 3 1.25 -13.69 -12.80
C GLU A 3 0.78 -12.29 -12.40
N LEU A 4 0.72 -12.02 -11.08
CA LEU A 4 0.31 -10.70 -10.61
C LEU A 4 1.34 -9.65 -11.04
N SER A 5 0.86 -8.48 -11.46
CA SER A 5 1.72 -7.32 -11.71
C SER A 5 2.36 -6.83 -10.40
N MET A 6 3.40 -5.98 -10.49
CA MET A 6 3.92 -5.29 -9.29
C MET A 6 2.83 -4.43 -8.63
N ASN A 7 1.94 -3.83 -9.43
CA ASN A 7 0.83 -3.03 -8.95
C ASN A 7 -0.10 -3.86 -8.06
N GLN A 8 -0.58 -4.99 -8.57
CA GLN A 8 -1.42 -5.94 -7.83
C GLN A 8 -0.75 -6.47 -6.56
N ILE A 9 0.58 -6.63 -6.53
CA ILE A 9 1.31 -7.04 -5.32
C ILE A 9 1.27 -5.93 -4.27
N ILE A 10 1.48 -4.67 -4.67
CA ILE A 10 1.36 -3.51 -3.78
C ILE A 10 -0.07 -3.40 -3.26
N HIS A 11 -1.07 -3.46 -4.15
CA HIS A 11 -2.48 -3.40 -3.78
C HIS A 11 -2.87 -4.53 -2.83
N ALA A 12 -2.42 -5.76 -3.06
CA ALA A 12 -2.65 -6.87 -2.14
C ALA A 12 -2.08 -6.60 -0.73
N ALA A 13 -0.91 -5.95 -0.63
CA ALA A 13 -0.35 -5.53 0.64
C ALA A 13 -1.17 -4.44 1.33
N VAL A 14 -1.71 -3.48 0.57
CA VAL A 14 -2.63 -2.43 1.05
C VAL A 14 -3.90 -3.07 1.61
N ARG A 15 -4.62 -3.88 0.80
CA ARG A 15 -5.87 -4.54 1.21
C ARG A 15 -5.68 -5.36 2.49
N ARG A 16 -4.57 -6.11 2.56
CA ARG A 16 -4.21 -6.92 3.74
C ARG A 16 -3.99 -6.07 4.98
N ASP A 17 -3.22 -5.00 4.89
CA ASP A 17 -2.83 -4.22 6.07
C ASP A 17 -3.94 -3.26 6.55
N VAL A 18 -4.84 -2.79 5.67
CA VAL A 18 -6.10 -2.12 6.09
C VAL A 18 -6.93 -3.08 6.94
N ALA A 19 -7.15 -4.31 6.44
CA ALA A 19 -7.94 -5.33 7.16
C ALA A 19 -7.28 -5.74 8.50
N ARG A 20 -5.95 -5.89 8.53
CA ARG A 20 -5.21 -6.16 9.78
C ARG A 20 -5.32 -5.02 10.78
N THR A 21 -5.24 -3.78 10.32
CA THR A 21 -5.37 -2.59 11.18
C THR A 21 -6.76 -2.56 11.81
N GLU A 22 -7.81 -2.75 11.02
CA GLU A 22 -9.18 -2.82 11.54
C GLU A 22 -9.29 -3.90 12.62
N GLN A 23 -8.87 -5.14 12.32
CA GLN A 23 -8.94 -6.26 13.27
C GLN A 23 -8.11 -6.01 14.54
N ALA A 24 -6.95 -5.38 14.42
CA ALA A 24 -6.11 -5.06 15.56
C ALA A 24 -6.77 -4.02 16.49
N LEU A 25 -7.41 -3.00 15.92
CA LEU A 25 -8.20 -2.01 16.67
C LEU A 25 -9.41 -2.65 17.36
N ARG A 26 -10.14 -3.56 16.69
CA ARG A 26 -11.28 -4.29 17.29
C ARG A 26 -10.90 -5.14 18.49
N ARG A 27 -9.66 -5.64 18.52
CA ARG A 27 -9.10 -6.50 19.58
C ARG A 27 -8.29 -5.73 20.61
N LEU A 28 -8.13 -4.41 20.46
CA LEU A 28 -7.32 -3.60 21.36
C LEU A 28 -7.93 -3.59 22.77
N GLY A 29 -7.12 -3.95 23.75
CA GLY A 29 -7.50 -3.90 25.16
C GLY A 29 -7.52 -2.47 25.70
N ASP A 30 -8.36 -2.23 26.70
CA ASP A 30 -8.42 -0.94 27.40
C ASP A 30 -7.06 -0.64 28.07
N GLY A 31 -6.51 0.55 27.84
CA GLY A 31 -5.24 0.98 28.41
C GLY A 31 -3.97 0.43 27.73
N ASP A 32 -4.08 -0.39 26.66
CA ASP A 32 -2.91 -1.00 26.00
C ASP A 32 -2.18 -0.03 25.05
N VAL A 33 -1.44 0.92 25.65
CA VAL A 33 -0.67 1.95 24.93
C VAL A 33 0.39 1.34 24.01
N ALA A 34 1.03 0.26 24.45
CA ALA A 34 2.08 -0.38 23.66
C ALA A 34 1.51 -0.95 22.36
N ARG A 35 0.38 -1.65 22.46
CA ARG A 35 -0.30 -2.20 21.29
C ARG A 35 -0.89 -1.10 20.40
N ALA A 36 -1.48 -0.07 20.97
CA ALA A 36 -2.03 1.05 20.21
C ALA A 36 -0.95 1.73 19.33
N ARG A 37 0.25 1.94 19.89
CA ARG A 37 1.40 2.51 19.15
C ARG A 37 1.94 1.59 18.07
N GLN A 38 1.91 0.26 18.26
CA GLN A 38 2.29 -0.68 17.20
C GLN A 38 1.31 -0.60 16.02
N VAL A 39 0.00 -0.56 16.30
CA VAL A 39 -1.03 -0.40 15.26
C VAL A 39 -0.86 0.92 14.52
N GLN A 40 -0.61 2.02 15.25
CA GLN A 40 -0.32 3.33 14.68
C GLN A 40 0.91 3.31 13.75
N ALA A 41 2.03 2.75 14.20
CA ALA A 41 3.25 2.67 13.39
C ALA A 41 3.04 1.84 12.11
N ALA A 42 2.25 0.77 12.19
CA ALA A 42 1.93 -0.04 11.03
C ALA A 42 0.98 0.67 10.05
N TRP A 43 -0.01 1.41 10.56
CA TRP A 43 -0.87 2.26 9.75
C TRP A 43 -0.09 3.38 9.04
N GLN A 44 0.80 4.08 9.76
CA GLN A 44 1.68 5.10 9.20
C GLN A 44 2.61 4.53 8.11
N ASN A 45 3.03 3.27 8.25
CA ASN A 45 3.76 2.58 7.19
C ASN A 45 2.90 2.40 5.95
N LEU A 46 1.68 1.88 6.09
CA LEU A 46 0.74 1.72 4.97
C LEU A 46 0.49 3.06 4.28
N VAL A 47 0.15 4.11 5.03
CA VAL A 47 -0.12 5.45 4.47
C VAL A 47 1.07 5.94 3.67
N ARG A 48 2.29 5.83 4.21
CA ARG A 48 3.49 6.26 3.49
C ARG A 48 3.72 5.49 2.20
N GLU A 49 3.62 4.16 2.22
CA GLU A 49 3.83 3.35 1.00
C GLU A 49 2.76 3.65 -0.05
N LEU A 50 1.50 3.82 0.37
CA LEU A 50 0.37 4.12 -0.52
C LEU A 50 0.43 5.56 -1.09
N THR A 51 0.85 6.54 -0.28
CA THR A 51 1.07 7.91 -0.77
C THR A 51 2.16 7.95 -1.82
N HIS A 52 3.32 7.31 -1.58
CA HIS A 52 4.38 7.28 -2.60
C HIS A 52 3.96 6.58 -3.89
N HIS A 53 3.12 5.55 -3.78
CA HIS A 53 2.59 4.81 -4.91
C HIS A 53 1.70 5.68 -5.79
N HIS A 54 0.68 6.33 -5.22
CA HIS A 54 -0.23 7.17 -5.99
C HIS A 54 0.42 8.48 -6.46
N GLU A 55 1.32 9.09 -5.68
CA GLU A 55 2.06 10.27 -6.14
C GLU A 55 2.92 9.91 -7.36
N ALA A 56 3.52 8.72 -7.39
CA ALA A 56 4.23 8.26 -8.58
C ALA A 56 3.29 8.04 -9.77
N GLU A 57 2.05 7.64 -9.54
CA GLU A 57 1.06 7.50 -10.61
C GLU A 57 0.61 8.86 -11.16
N ASP A 58 0.20 9.76 -10.26
CA ASP A 58 -0.25 11.11 -10.60
C ASP A 58 0.83 11.92 -11.31
N GLU A 59 2.08 11.85 -10.83
CA GLU A 59 3.17 12.67 -11.36
C GLU A 59 3.84 12.06 -12.61
N ILE A 60 3.72 10.74 -12.81
CA ILE A 60 4.53 10.02 -13.79
C ILE A 60 3.68 9.12 -14.70
N LEU A 61 2.84 8.26 -14.13
CA LEU A 61 2.11 7.24 -14.92
C LEU A 61 0.95 7.84 -15.70
N TRP A 62 0.04 8.59 -15.05
CA TRP A 62 -1.12 9.18 -15.72
C TRP A 62 -0.73 10.13 -16.86
N PRO A 63 0.23 11.05 -16.69
CA PRO A 63 0.70 11.89 -17.79
C PRO A 63 1.24 11.07 -18.97
N PHE A 64 1.99 10.00 -18.69
CA PHE A 64 2.53 9.13 -19.72
C PHE A 64 1.43 8.36 -20.48
N LEU A 65 0.46 7.79 -19.76
CA LEU A 65 -0.67 7.09 -20.37
C LEU A 65 -1.52 8.04 -21.23
N LEU A 66 -1.76 9.26 -20.76
CA LEU A 66 -2.47 10.30 -21.50
C LEU A 66 -1.73 10.65 -22.80
N GLU A 67 -0.41 10.82 -22.77
CA GLU A 67 0.41 11.08 -23.96
C GLU A 67 0.34 9.94 -25.00
N ARG A 68 0.03 8.71 -24.56
CA ARG A 68 -0.15 7.54 -25.43
C ARG A 68 -1.61 7.28 -25.83
N GLY A 69 -2.51 8.20 -25.49
CA GLY A 69 -3.89 8.16 -25.94
C GLY A 69 -4.81 7.28 -25.10
N VAL A 70 -4.42 6.94 -23.87
CA VAL A 70 -5.36 6.39 -22.88
C VAL A 70 -6.44 7.42 -22.59
N ASP A 71 -7.65 6.95 -22.31
CA ASP A 71 -8.83 7.78 -22.09
C ASP A 71 -8.58 8.81 -20.97
N ALA A 72 -8.77 10.09 -21.30
CA ALA A 72 -8.55 11.19 -20.37
C ALA A 72 -9.59 11.20 -19.25
N ASP A 73 -10.83 10.77 -19.52
CA ASP A 73 -11.89 10.71 -18.52
C ASP A 73 -11.54 9.65 -17.46
N LEU A 74 -11.05 8.47 -17.88
CA LEU A 74 -10.56 7.43 -16.97
C LEU A 74 -9.43 7.93 -16.07
N LEU A 75 -8.43 8.62 -16.64
CA LEU A 75 -7.29 9.12 -15.84
C LEU A 75 -7.71 10.23 -14.88
N HIS A 76 -8.67 11.08 -15.27
CA HIS A 76 -9.22 12.08 -14.36
C HIS A 76 -10.04 11.45 -13.23
N GLU A 77 -10.74 10.35 -13.50
CA GLU A 77 -11.40 9.54 -12.46
C GLU A 77 -10.37 8.99 -11.47
N MET A 78 -9.23 8.43 -11.93
CA MET A 78 -8.14 7.95 -11.06
C MET A 78 -7.63 9.04 -10.12
N GLU A 79 -7.31 10.23 -10.65
CA GLU A 79 -6.88 11.38 -9.84
C GLU A 79 -7.95 11.78 -8.80
N SER A 80 -9.23 11.79 -9.19
CA SER A 80 -10.33 12.12 -8.27
C SER A 80 -10.50 11.09 -7.15
N GLU A 81 -10.28 9.82 -7.46
CA GLU A 81 -10.31 8.72 -6.51
C GLU A 81 -9.12 8.78 -5.54
N HIS A 82 -7.92 9.16 -6.01
CA HIS A 82 -6.77 9.43 -5.15
C HIS A 82 -7.05 10.54 -4.13
N VAL A 83 -7.75 11.61 -4.52
CA VAL A 83 -8.18 12.66 -3.58
C VAL A 83 -9.11 12.09 -2.51
N ALA A 84 -10.12 11.32 -2.90
CA ALA A 84 -11.05 10.69 -1.96
C ALA A 84 -10.35 9.70 -1.01
N MET A 85 -9.38 8.93 -1.52
CA MET A 85 -8.56 8.05 -0.70
C MET A 85 -7.70 8.82 0.29
N LYS A 86 -7.09 9.95 -0.12
CA LYS A 86 -6.29 10.80 0.77
C LYS A 86 -7.12 11.32 1.95
N GLU A 87 -8.36 11.73 1.70
CA GLU A 87 -9.30 12.14 2.75
C GLU A 87 -9.67 10.98 3.69
N ALA A 88 -9.93 9.80 3.13
CA ALA A 88 -10.24 8.60 3.90
C ALA A 88 -9.06 8.13 4.77
N LEU A 89 -7.84 8.19 4.24
CA LEU A 89 -6.61 7.87 4.97
C LEU A 89 -6.33 8.91 6.06
N GLY A 90 -6.57 10.19 5.80
CA GLY A 90 -6.44 11.27 6.79
C GLY A 90 -7.39 11.05 7.98
N SER A 91 -8.65 10.72 7.70
CA SER A 91 -9.67 10.44 8.73
C SER A 91 -9.29 9.24 9.60
N ALA A 92 -8.84 8.14 8.99
CA ALA A 92 -8.39 6.96 9.71
C ALA A 92 -7.12 7.22 10.52
N SER A 93 -6.17 7.98 9.96
CA SER A 93 -4.94 8.36 10.66
C SER A 93 -5.24 9.16 11.93
N ALA A 94 -6.12 10.17 11.84
CA ALA A 94 -6.53 10.96 13.00
C ALA A 94 -7.17 10.09 14.09
N ALA A 95 -8.09 9.18 13.72
CA ALA A 95 -8.74 8.29 14.68
C ALA A 95 -7.75 7.32 15.35
N ILE A 96 -6.76 6.81 14.60
CA ILE A 96 -5.72 5.92 15.13
C ILE A 96 -4.76 6.70 16.05
N ASP A 97 -4.43 7.94 15.71
CA ASP A 97 -3.59 8.80 16.54
C ASP A 97 -4.25 9.11 17.89
N GLU A 98 -5.57 9.35 17.90
CA GLU A 98 -6.35 9.51 19.14
C GLU A 98 -6.30 8.25 20.01
N VAL A 99 -6.44 7.06 19.42
CA VAL A 99 -6.34 5.78 20.14
C VAL A 99 -4.94 5.56 20.68
N ALA A 100 -3.89 5.92 19.93
CA ALA A 100 -2.51 5.81 20.40
C ALA A 100 -2.20 6.76 21.57
N ALA A 101 -2.87 7.92 21.61
CA ALA A 101 -2.77 8.87 22.70
C ALA A 101 -3.57 8.45 23.94
N THR A 102 -4.77 7.90 23.75
CA THR A 102 -5.67 7.47 24.84
C THR A 102 -6.42 6.19 24.44
N PRO A 103 -5.83 4.99 24.70
CA PRO A 103 -6.37 3.73 24.21
C PRO A 103 -7.54 3.27 25.08
N THR A 104 -8.74 3.77 24.77
CA THR A 104 -9.98 3.21 25.32
C THR A 104 -10.55 2.17 24.37
N MET A 105 -11.20 1.13 24.92
CA MET A 105 -11.88 0.13 24.08
C MET A 105 -12.95 0.77 23.17
N ALA A 106 -13.66 1.79 23.66
CA ALA A 106 -14.66 2.52 22.87
C ALA A 106 -14.01 3.30 21.72
N GLY A 107 -12.94 4.05 22.00
CA GLY A 107 -12.19 4.79 20.98
C GLY A 107 -11.59 3.86 19.92
N ALA A 108 -11.05 2.71 20.33
CA ALA A 108 -10.51 1.70 19.42
C ALA A 108 -11.58 1.12 18.49
N ARG A 109 -12.79 0.85 19.01
CA ARG A 109 -13.92 0.39 18.19
C ARG A 109 -14.35 1.45 17.18
N SER A 110 -14.45 2.71 17.60
CA SER A 110 -14.77 3.83 16.70
C SER A 110 -13.70 4.03 15.62
N ALA A 111 -12.41 3.94 15.98
CA ALA A 111 -11.33 4.01 15.00
C ALA A 111 -11.39 2.85 14.00
N ALA A 112 -11.74 1.65 14.45
CA ALA A 112 -11.96 0.52 13.55
C ALA A 112 -13.13 0.75 12.58
N ASP A 113 -14.22 1.41 13.01
CA ASP A 113 -15.32 1.80 12.11
C ASP A 113 -14.89 2.84 11.07
N VAL A 114 -13.96 3.73 11.42
CA VAL A 114 -13.35 4.68 10.45
C VAL A 114 -12.48 3.92 9.45
N VAL A 115 -11.60 3.03 9.92
CA VAL A 115 -10.74 2.20 9.04
C VAL A 115 -11.58 1.33 8.10
N ALA A 116 -12.68 0.74 8.57
CA ALA A 116 -13.59 -0.05 7.73
C ALA A 116 -14.20 0.79 6.59
N ARG A 117 -14.66 2.01 6.88
CA ARG A 117 -15.15 2.94 5.83
C ARG A 117 -14.05 3.37 4.87
N SER A 118 -12.84 3.63 5.38
CA SER A 118 -11.69 3.94 4.52
C SER A 118 -11.33 2.75 3.63
N SER A 119 -11.47 1.51 4.12
CA SER A 119 -11.28 0.28 3.34
C SER A 119 -12.21 0.21 2.13
N GLU A 120 -13.47 0.63 2.27
CA GLU A 120 -14.42 0.65 1.14
C GLU A 120 -13.98 1.62 0.04
N VAL A 121 -13.51 2.82 0.42
CA VAL A 121 -12.97 3.82 -0.52
C VAL A 121 -11.72 3.29 -1.20
N ILE A 122 -10.80 2.72 -0.43
CA ILE A 122 -9.53 2.20 -0.93
C ILE A 122 -9.78 1.05 -1.90
N ASN A 123 -10.53 0.02 -1.50
CA ASN A 123 -10.75 -1.14 -2.34
C ASN A 123 -11.48 -0.79 -3.64
N ARG A 124 -12.45 0.14 -3.60
CA ARG A 124 -13.14 0.59 -4.82
C ARG A 124 -12.17 1.16 -5.84
N HIS A 125 -11.23 2.00 -5.41
CA HIS A 125 -10.22 2.56 -6.28
C HIS A 125 -9.27 1.47 -6.81
N LEU A 126 -8.69 0.67 -5.92
CA LEU A 126 -7.75 -0.40 -6.33
C LEU A 126 -8.41 -1.40 -7.31
N ASP A 127 -9.70 -1.70 -7.13
CA ASP A 127 -10.47 -2.55 -8.03
C ASP A 127 -10.76 -1.87 -9.38
N HIS A 128 -10.93 -0.56 -9.40
CA HIS A 128 -11.14 0.22 -10.61
C HIS A 128 -9.85 0.28 -11.43
N GLU A 129 -8.74 0.67 -10.80
CA GLU A 129 -7.44 0.76 -11.44
C GLU A 129 -6.99 -0.60 -12.00
N GLU A 130 -7.05 -1.67 -11.19
CA GLU A 130 -6.68 -3.02 -11.65
C GLU A 130 -7.51 -3.51 -12.84
N ARG A 131 -8.78 -3.06 -12.94
CA ARG A 131 -9.69 -3.48 -14.02
C ARG A 131 -9.47 -2.69 -15.30
N ASP A 132 -9.35 -1.37 -15.18
CA ASP A 132 -9.51 -0.46 -16.31
C ASP A 132 -8.18 0.18 -16.76
N VAL A 133 -7.15 0.19 -15.92
CA VAL A 133 -5.83 0.79 -16.23
C VAL A 133 -4.77 -0.26 -16.58
N GLU A 134 -4.80 -1.45 -15.96
CA GLU A 134 -3.75 -2.45 -16.20
C GLU A 134 -3.65 -2.93 -17.65
N ALA A 135 -4.79 -3.09 -18.34
CA ALA A 135 -4.79 -3.52 -19.73
C ALA A 135 -4.14 -2.46 -20.67
N PRO A 136 -4.54 -1.16 -20.61
CA PRO A 136 -3.83 -0.09 -21.32
C PRO A 136 -2.32 -0.02 -21.01
N MET A 137 -1.94 -0.24 -19.74
CA MET A 137 -0.53 -0.29 -19.34
C MET A 137 0.20 -1.51 -19.96
N GLY A 138 -0.46 -2.67 -19.99
CA GLY A 138 0.04 -3.91 -20.59
C GLY A 138 0.37 -3.78 -22.08
N ASP A 139 -0.47 -3.06 -22.83
CA ASP A 139 -0.25 -2.79 -24.25
C ASP A 139 1.03 -1.96 -24.52
N LEU A 140 1.52 -1.25 -23.50
CA LEU A 140 2.72 -0.40 -23.56
C LEU A 140 3.98 -1.07 -22.98
N GLU A 141 3.90 -2.32 -22.51
CA GLU A 141 5.06 -3.01 -21.87
C GLU A 141 6.30 -3.09 -22.77
N SER A 142 6.11 -3.19 -24.08
CA SER A 142 7.21 -3.26 -25.04
C SER A 142 7.87 -1.90 -25.30
N ASP A 143 7.20 -0.81 -24.94
CA ASP A 143 7.60 0.56 -25.21
C ASP A 143 8.92 0.93 -24.48
N PRO A 144 9.94 1.42 -25.19
CA PRO A 144 11.21 1.81 -24.58
C PRO A 144 11.09 2.94 -23.54
N GLU A 145 10.19 3.89 -23.75
CA GLU A 145 9.94 5.00 -22.83
C GLU A 145 9.22 4.52 -21.58
N PHE A 146 8.26 3.59 -21.72
CA PHE A 146 7.61 2.95 -20.58
C PHE A 146 8.63 2.17 -19.72
N LYS A 147 9.55 1.43 -20.35
CA LYS A 147 10.65 0.76 -19.64
C LYS A 147 11.60 1.74 -18.93
N ALA A 148 11.84 2.92 -19.52
CA ALA A 148 12.63 3.96 -18.89
C ALA A 148 11.87 4.62 -17.72
N LEU A 149 10.55 4.76 -17.83
CA LEU A 149 9.64 5.24 -16.79
C LEU A 149 9.68 4.36 -15.55
N GLY A 150 9.74 3.04 -15.73
CA GLY A 150 9.91 2.07 -14.64
C GLY A 150 11.20 2.25 -13.82
N LYS A 151 12.16 3.09 -14.23
CA LYS A 151 13.28 3.52 -13.36
C LYS A 151 12.91 4.67 -12.43
N LYS A 152 12.01 5.56 -12.88
CA LYS A 152 11.50 6.70 -12.09
C LYS A 152 10.49 6.25 -11.03
N LEU A 153 9.73 5.19 -11.32
CA LEU A 153 8.79 4.54 -10.39
C LEU A 153 9.48 3.70 -9.29
N ARG A 154 10.83 3.66 -9.25
CA ARG A 154 11.55 2.87 -8.25
C ARG A 154 11.61 3.62 -6.92
N PRO A 155 11.71 2.89 -5.79
CA PRO A 155 11.96 3.50 -4.50
C PRO A 155 13.20 4.41 -4.52
N ALA A 156 13.14 5.52 -3.78
CA ALA A 156 14.19 6.55 -3.73
C ALA A 156 15.54 6.01 -3.27
N SER A 157 15.55 4.95 -2.45
CA SER A 157 16.77 4.31 -1.97
C SER A 157 16.64 2.78 -1.89
N ILE A 158 17.78 2.09 -1.84
CA ILE A 158 17.82 0.64 -1.60
C ILE A 158 17.26 0.26 -0.21
N VAL A 159 17.33 1.18 0.75
CA VAL A 159 16.76 1.00 2.08
C VAL A 159 15.24 1.06 2.00
N ASP A 160 14.67 2.01 1.25
CA ASP A 160 13.23 2.10 1.05
C ASP A 160 12.72 0.88 0.29
N ALA A 161 13.43 0.47 -0.78
CA ALA A 161 13.13 -0.77 -1.50
C ALA A 161 13.12 -1.99 -0.57
N ALA A 162 14.10 -2.11 0.32
CA ALA A 162 14.13 -3.21 1.28
C ALA A 162 12.93 -3.19 2.24
N ASN A 163 12.52 -2.02 2.74
CA ASN A 163 11.36 -1.91 3.63
C ASN A 163 10.04 -2.18 2.90
N ALA A 164 9.86 -1.67 1.68
CA ALA A 164 8.70 -1.97 0.84
C ALA A 164 8.61 -3.48 0.50
N LEU A 165 9.74 -4.12 0.16
CA LEU A 165 9.79 -5.55 -0.07
C LEU A 165 9.45 -6.37 1.18
N ALA A 166 9.90 -5.95 2.36
CA ALA A 166 9.54 -6.62 3.60
C ALA A 166 8.04 -6.48 3.89
N TRP A 167 7.50 -5.28 3.67
CA TRP A 167 6.07 -4.99 3.79
C TRP A 167 5.22 -5.82 2.85
N MET A 168 5.55 -5.89 1.56
CA MET A 168 4.81 -6.68 0.58
C MET A 168 4.77 -8.17 0.95
N GLN A 169 5.82 -8.71 1.58
CA GLN A 169 5.90 -10.13 1.91
C GLN A 169 5.23 -10.55 3.23
N ASP A 170 5.12 -9.64 4.21
CA ASP A 170 4.71 -9.98 5.56
C ASP A 170 3.25 -10.45 5.64
N GLY A 171 3.09 -11.77 5.77
CA GLY A 171 1.85 -12.52 5.61
C GLY A 171 1.06 -12.26 4.33
N ALA A 172 1.77 -12.00 3.22
CA ALA A 172 1.26 -12.25 1.88
C ALA A 172 1.07 -13.76 1.62
N GLY A 173 0.15 -14.11 0.72
CA GLY A 173 -0.09 -15.48 0.27
C GLY A 173 0.97 -15.98 -0.70
N GLU A 174 0.86 -17.26 -1.09
CA GLU A 174 1.84 -17.87 -1.99
C GLU A 174 1.78 -17.28 -3.40
N ARG A 175 0.61 -16.78 -3.82
CA ARG A 175 0.41 -16.14 -5.13
C ARG A 175 1.21 -14.85 -5.23
N GLU A 176 1.07 -13.95 -4.27
CA GLU A 176 1.78 -12.66 -4.25
C GLU A 176 3.29 -12.87 -4.09
N ARG A 177 3.70 -13.81 -3.22
CA ARG A 177 5.12 -14.14 -3.03
C ARG A 177 5.76 -14.74 -4.27
N SER A 178 5.04 -15.58 -5.00
CA SER A 178 5.54 -16.17 -6.26
C SER A 178 5.69 -15.12 -7.34
N ALA A 179 4.69 -14.26 -7.53
CA ALA A 179 4.75 -13.15 -8.49
C ALA A 179 5.88 -12.16 -8.16
N LEU A 180 6.09 -11.85 -6.88
CA LEU A 180 7.21 -11.01 -6.45
C LEU A 180 8.56 -11.65 -6.80
N ARG A 181 8.71 -12.97 -6.62
CA ARG A 181 9.95 -13.70 -6.95
C ARG A 181 10.17 -13.85 -8.46
N ALA A 182 9.12 -13.83 -9.26
CA ALA A 182 9.21 -13.79 -10.71
C ALA A 182 9.72 -12.43 -11.20
N THR A 183 9.34 -11.35 -10.50
CA THR A 183 9.79 -9.98 -10.81
C THR A 183 11.20 -9.68 -10.28
N ILE A 184 11.51 -10.10 -9.05
CA ILE A 184 12.79 -9.83 -8.39
C ILE A 184 13.36 -11.16 -7.87
N PRO A 185 14.59 -11.55 -8.24
CA PRO A 185 15.16 -12.83 -7.83
C PRO A 185 15.11 -13.04 -6.30
N GLY A 186 14.63 -14.20 -5.87
CA GLY A 186 14.43 -14.54 -4.45
C GLY A 186 15.65 -14.29 -3.54
N PRO A 187 16.89 -14.60 -3.95
CA PRO A 187 18.09 -14.27 -3.15
C PRO A 187 18.25 -12.77 -2.92
N VAL A 188 17.95 -11.93 -3.91
CA VAL A 188 18.02 -10.46 -3.79
C VAL A 188 17.00 -9.98 -2.78
N VAL A 189 15.73 -10.42 -2.91
CA VAL A 189 14.66 -10.09 -1.96
C VAL A 189 15.04 -10.48 -0.54
N SER A 190 15.61 -11.67 -0.36
CA SER A 190 15.99 -12.19 0.97
C SER A 190 17.12 -11.38 1.59
N ILE A 191 18.18 -11.08 0.82
CA ILE A 191 19.33 -10.30 1.30
C ILE A 191 18.91 -8.87 1.69
N LEU A 192 18.15 -8.20 0.82
CA LEU A 192 17.69 -6.84 1.08
C LEU A 192 16.79 -6.77 2.30
N THR A 193 15.79 -7.66 2.38
CA THR A 193 14.85 -7.64 3.51
C THR A 193 15.49 -8.07 4.81
N LEU A 194 16.48 -8.97 4.81
CA LEU A 194 17.20 -9.36 6.03
C LEU A 194 18.12 -8.25 6.53
N LEU A 195 18.89 -7.61 5.64
CA LEU A 195 19.94 -6.67 6.04
C LEU A 195 19.44 -5.24 6.20
N LEU A 196 18.58 -4.77 5.29
CA LEU A 196 18.28 -3.35 5.13
C LEU A 196 16.86 -2.94 5.55
N ALA A 197 15.90 -3.87 5.64
CA ALA A 197 14.52 -3.58 6.09
C ALA A 197 14.38 -3.41 7.62
N ARG A 198 15.37 -2.78 8.27
CA ARG A 198 15.42 -2.66 9.73
C ARG A 198 14.23 -1.89 10.29
N ARG A 199 13.82 -0.81 9.61
CA ARG A 199 12.67 0.02 10.00
C ARG A 199 11.41 -0.84 10.05
N TYR A 200 11.08 -1.54 8.96
CA TYR A 200 9.93 -2.43 8.89
C TYR A 200 9.94 -3.48 10.02
N ARG A 201 11.06 -4.20 10.19
CA ARG A 201 11.15 -5.27 11.21
C ARG A 201 11.01 -4.77 12.64
N ARG A 202 11.38 -3.53 12.92
CA ARG A 202 11.38 -2.96 14.28
C ARG A 202 10.11 -2.20 14.61
N GLU A 203 9.55 -1.50 13.64
CA GLU A 203 8.46 -0.54 13.87
C GLU A 203 7.12 -1.08 13.39
N VAL A 204 7.09 -1.95 12.37
CA VAL A 204 5.86 -2.39 11.71
C VAL A 204 5.53 -3.85 12.03
N ALA A 205 6.45 -4.77 11.77
CA ALA A 205 6.24 -6.20 11.97
C ALA A 205 5.74 -6.59 13.39
N PRO A 206 6.13 -5.92 14.49
CA PRO A 206 5.56 -6.21 15.81
C PRO A 206 4.04 -6.02 15.91
N ALA A 207 3.42 -5.20 15.06
CA ALA A 207 1.98 -5.04 15.02
C ALA A 207 1.26 -6.33 14.58
N TRP A 208 1.93 -7.22 13.84
CA TRP A 208 1.30 -8.40 13.23
C TRP A 208 1.66 -9.73 13.93
N ARG A 209 2.40 -9.66 15.03
CA ARG A 209 2.76 -10.80 15.89
C ARG A 209 1.89 -10.82 17.13
#